data_AF-A0A3D2F705-F1
#
_entry.id   AF-A0A3D2F705-F1
#
_cell.length_a   1.000
_cell.length_b   1.000
_cell.length_c   1.000
_cell.angle_alpha   90.00
_cell.angle_beta   90.00
_cell.angle_gamma   90.00
#
_symmetry.space_group_name_H-M   'P 1'
#
loop_
_entity.id
_entity.type
_entity.pdbx_description
1 polymer ?
#
loop_
_entity_poly.entity_id
_entity_poly.type
_entity_poly.pdbx_seq_one_letter_code
_entity_poly.pdbx_strand_id
1 'polypeptide(L)'
;LGALEGAEINESKVRLANEVTTLLHGADAAAAAEATAREVFEKGGVGDDLPTLTLSAEDVGDGISIVQLLVKSGLAGSGKEAKRLISENGAKINDEPLAEAGMMIDAAALATPIKLSAGKKRHALVQIG
;
A
#
# COMPACT_ATOMS: atom_id res chain seq x y z
N LEU A 1 -9.26 7.05 -33.94
CA LEU A 1 -7.98 6.51 -33.43
C LEU A 1 -8.25 6.08 -32.01
N GLY A 2 -8.38 4.77 -31.83
CA GLY A 2 -9.06 4.13 -30.70
C GLY A 2 -8.40 4.45 -29.36
N ALA A 3 -9.24 4.76 -28.39
CA ALA A 3 -8.87 4.93 -27.00
C ALA A 3 -8.41 3.58 -26.45
N LEU A 4 -7.10 3.42 -26.27
CA LEU A 4 -6.54 2.29 -25.52
C LEU A 4 -6.89 2.48 -24.04
N GLU A 5 -7.36 1.43 -23.39
CA GLU A 5 -7.67 1.47 -21.95
C GLU A 5 -6.38 1.63 -21.13
N GLY A 6 -6.47 2.15 -19.90
CA GLY A 6 -5.29 2.60 -19.13
C GLY A 6 -4.14 1.59 -19.01
N ALA A 7 -4.44 0.28 -19.01
CA ALA A 7 -3.44 -0.79 -18.99
C ALA A 7 -2.63 -0.88 -20.30
N GLU A 8 -3.29 -0.79 -21.45
CA GLU A 8 -2.66 -0.85 -22.79
C GLU A 8 -1.77 0.37 -23.06
N ILE A 9 -2.13 1.54 -22.50
CA ILE A 9 -1.28 2.74 -22.52
C ILE A 9 0.00 2.53 -21.71
N ASN A 10 -0.10 1.85 -20.56
CA ASN A 10 1.05 1.60 -19.71
C ASN A 10 2.02 0.60 -20.34
N GLU A 11 1.52 -0.49 -20.94
CA GLU A 11 2.36 -1.42 -21.70
C GLU A 11 3.12 -0.72 -22.84
N SER A 12 2.44 0.17 -23.56
CA SER A 12 3.05 0.96 -24.62
C SER A 12 4.16 1.89 -24.10
N LYS A 13 3.98 2.49 -22.91
CA LYS A 13 4.99 3.32 -22.25
C LYS A 13 6.20 2.51 -21.77
N VAL A 14 5.97 1.35 -21.18
CA VAL A 14 7.03 0.44 -20.73
C VAL A 14 7.89 0.03 -21.93
N ARG A 15 7.25 -0.38 -23.03
CA ARG A 15 7.95 -0.75 -24.26
C ARG A 15 8.81 0.41 -24.80
N LEU A 16 8.24 1.61 -24.90
CA LEU A 16 8.99 2.78 -25.36
C LEU A 16 10.19 3.10 -24.46
N ALA A 17 10.02 3.01 -23.13
CA ALA A 17 11.09 3.27 -22.18
C ALA A 17 12.23 2.25 -22.31
N ASN A 18 11.92 0.96 -22.50
CA ASN A 18 12.91 -0.09 -22.69
C ASN A 18 13.69 0.09 -24.00
N GLU A 19 13.01 0.44 -25.10
CA GLU A 19 13.66 0.70 -26.40
C GLU A 19 14.60 1.90 -26.34
N VAL A 20 14.16 3.02 -25.74
CA VAL A 20 15.01 4.22 -25.57
C VAL A 20 16.20 3.93 -24.65
N THR A 21 15.98 3.21 -23.57
CA THR A 21 17.07 2.83 -22.65
C THR A 21 18.07 1.91 -23.33
N THR A 22 17.58 0.95 -24.12
CA THR A 22 18.44 0.05 -24.90
C THR A 22 19.28 0.82 -25.91
N LEU A 23 18.67 1.78 -26.62
CA LEU A 23 19.35 2.60 -27.62
C LEU A 23 20.51 3.42 -27.02
N LEU A 24 20.34 3.97 -25.82
CA LEU A 24 21.34 4.83 -25.19
C LEU A 24 22.33 4.08 -24.29
N HIS A 25 21.90 2.99 -23.64
CA HIS A 25 22.64 2.37 -22.53
C HIS A 25 22.83 0.86 -22.68
N GLY A 26 22.31 0.24 -23.75
CA GLY A 26 22.40 -1.19 -24.01
C GLY A 26 21.29 -2.01 -23.32
N ALA A 27 21.16 -3.27 -23.77
CA ALA A 27 20.06 -4.15 -23.38
C ALA A 27 20.10 -4.54 -21.88
N ASP A 28 21.29 -4.76 -21.32
CA ASP A 28 21.45 -5.13 -19.90
C ASP A 28 20.97 -4.01 -18.97
N ALA A 29 21.27 -2.76 -19.30
CA ALA A 29 20.83 -1.60 -18.53
C ALA A 29 19.30 -1.42 -18.61
N ALA A 30 18.70 -1.66 -19.78
CA ALA A 30 17.25 -1.62 -19.94
C ALA A 30 16.55 -2.70 -19.11
N ALA A 31 17.05 -3.94 -19.15
CA ALA A 31 16.49 -5.04 -18.36
C ALA A 31 16.60 -4.80 -16.86
N ALA A 32 17.74 -4.27 -16.38
CA ALA A 32 17.92 -3.92 -14.97
C ALA A 32 16.98 -2.79 -14.53
N ALA A 33 16.82 -1.76 -15.36
CA ALA A 33 15.92 -0.63 -15.09
C ALA A 33 14.44 -1.07 -15.09
N GLU A 34 14.03 -1.92 -16.03
CA GLU A 34 12.69 -2.50 -16.06
C GLU A 34 12.41 -3.35 -14.82
N ALA A 35 13.33 -4.25 -14.44
CA ALA A 35 13.18 -5.07 -13.25
C ALA A 35 13.02 -4.22 -11.98
N THR A 36 13.84 -3.17 -11.84
CA THR A 36 13.77 -2.23 -10.73
C THR A 36 12.45 -1.46 -10.74
N ALA A 37 12.03 -0.95 -11.90
CA ALA A 37 10.77 -0.23 -12.03
C ALA A 37 9.57 -1.14 -11.75
N ARG A 38 9.62 -2.42 -12.15
CA ARG A 38 8.58 -3.41 -11.87
C ARG A 38 8.48 -3.69 -10.37
N GLU A 39 9.61 -3.92 -9.73
CA GLU A 39 9.67 -4.11 -8.28
C GLU A 39 9.17 -2.87 -7.53
N VAL A 40 9.56 -1.67 -7.97
CA VAL A 40 9.15 -0.43 -7.32
C VAL A 40 7.69 -0.10 -7.62
N PHE A 41 7.16 -0.28 -8.82
CA PHE A 41 5.84 0.25 -9.20
C PHE A 41 4.74 -0.81 -9.27
N GLU A 42 5.02 -2.04 -9.71
CA GLU A 42 3.99 -3.11 -9.76
C GLU A 42 3.77 -3.76 -8.39
N LYS A 43 4.80 -3.84 -7.54
CA LYS A 43 4.62 -4.20 -6.11
C LYS A 43 4.16 -3.00 -5.26
N GLY A 44 3.82 -1.86 -5.87
CA GLY A 44 3.06 -0.79 -5.22
C GLY A 44 3.85 0.32 -4.54
N GLY A 45 5.12 0.56 -4.90
CA GLY A 45 5.95 1.65 -4.34
C GLY A 45 6.46 1.36 -2.93
N VAL A 46 6.22 0.14 -2.49
CA VAL A 46 6.24 -0.28 -1.11
C VAL A 46 7.22 -1.44 -1.10
N GLY A 47 8.51 -1.10 -0.97
CA GLY A 47 9.54 -2.12 -0.82
C GLY A 47 9.19 -3.08 0.31
N ASP A 48 9.76 -4.28 0.28
CA ASP A 48 9.54 -5.39 1.23
C ASP A 48 9.78 -5.04 2.73
N ASP A 49 10.02 -3.77 3.08
CA ASP A 49 10.23 -3.23 4.43
C ASP A 49 9.14 -2.19 4.82
N LEU A 50 7.86 -2.57 4.77
CA LEU A 50 6.86 -1.79 5.50
C LEU A 50 7.00 -2.04 7.00
N PRO A 51 6.92 -0.97 7.84
CA PRO A 51 6.67 -1.13 9.26
C PRO A 51 5.49 -2.08 9.47
N THR A 52 5.74 -3.22 10.10
CA THR A 52 4.74 -4.28 10.26
C THR A 52 4.36 -4.40 11.72
N LEU A 53 3.09 -4.17 12.00
CA LEU A 53 2.46 -4.44 13.29
C LEU A 53 1.99 -5.89 13.30
N THR A 54 2.64 -6.71 14.11
CA THR A 54 2.20 -8.09 14.38
C THR A 54 1.37 -8.11 15.65
N LEU A 55 0.15 -8.65 15.57
CA LEU A 55 -0.80 -8.76 16.68
C LEU A 55 -0.95 -10.22 17.10
N SER A 56 -1.08 -10.47 18.39
CA SER A 56 -1.50 -11.77 18.90
C SER A 56 -3.01 -11.97 18.71
N ALA A 57 -3.49 -13.21 18.79
CA ALA A 57 -4.93 -13.48 18.82
C ALA A 57 -5.64 -12.78 20.00
N GLU A 58 -4.95 -12.60 21.12
CA GLU A 58 -5.45 -11.89 22.30
C GLU A 58 -5.57 -10.38 22.05
N ASP A 59 -4.65 -9.78 21.27
CA ASP A 59 -4.73 -8.37 20.87
C ASP A 59 -5.97 -8.06 20.03
N VAL A 60 -6.40 -9.04 19.22
CA VAL A 60 -7.56 -8.91 18.34
C VAL A 60 -8.85 -9.22 19.10
N GLY A 61 -8.87 -10.26 19.93
CA GLY A 61 -10.07 -10.69 20.66
C GLY A 61 -11.25 -10.92 19.72
N ASP A 62 -12.42 -10.37 20.07
CA ASP A 62 -13.63 -10.38 19.22
C ASP A 62 -13.58 -9.34 18.07
N GLY A 63 -12.53 -8.51 18.02
CA GLY A 63 -12.29 -7.50 17.01
C GLY A 63 -11.51 -6.30 17.56
N ILE A 64 -10.63 -5.74 16.74
CA ILE A 64 -9.86 -4.53 17.03
C ILE A 64 -10.32 -3.37 16.15
N SER A 65 -10.48 -2.18 16.73
CA SER A 65 -10.94 -1.02 15.95
C SER A 65 -9.86 -0.51 14.99
N ILE A 66 -10.28 -0.02 13.83
CA ILE A 66 -9.36 0.56 12.83
C ILE A 66 -8.58 1.77 13.39
N VAL A 67 -9.20 2.52 14.32
CA VAL A 67 -8.57 3.63 15.04
C VAL A 67 -7.42 3.15 15.92
N GLN A 68 -7.60 2.04 16.64
CA GLN A 68 -6.52 1.45 17.45
C GLN A 68 -5.40 0.91 16.57
N LEU A 69 -5.73 0.29 15.43
CA LEU A 69 -4.73 -0.20 14.49
C LEU A 69 -3.85 0.94 13.95
N LEU A 70 -4.46 2.05 13.52
CA LEU A 70 -3.72 3.24 13.05
C LEU A 70 -2.78 3.83 14.12
N VAL A 71 -3.15 3.74 15.40
CA VAL A 71 -2.32 4.20 16.51
C VAL A 71 -1.21 3.19 16.82
N LYS A 72 -1.55 1.91 16.98
CA LYS A 72 -0.58 0.83 17.26
C LYS A 72 0.46 0.68 16.15
N SER A 73 0.08 0.96 14.89
CA SER A 73 0.99 0.91 13.74
C SER A 73 1.85 2.18 13.59
N GLY A 74 1.73 3.15 14.51
CA GLY A 74 2.49 4.40 14.49
C GLY A 74 2.06 5.40 13.41
N LEU A 75 0.94 5.16 12.72
CA LEU A 75 0.43 6.04 11.67
C LEU A 75 -0.28 7.28 12.22
N ALA A 76 -0.74 7.21 13.47
CA ALA A 76 -1.30 8.32 14.24
C ALA A 76 -0.78 8.30 15.68
N GLY A 77 -0.47 9.46 16.26
CA GLY A 77 -0.01 9.58 17.65
C GLY A 77 -1.12 9.45 18.69
N SER A 78 -2.39 9.52 18.28
CA SER A 78 -3.54 9.36 19.18
C SER A 78 -4.80 8.92 18.44
N GLY A 79 -5.78 8.39 19.18
CA GLY A 79 -7.08 8.01 18.60
C GLY A 79 -7.85 9.21 18.02
N LYS A 80 -7.69 10.42 18.58
CA LYS A 80 -8.28 11.65 18.03
C LYS A 80 -7.65 12.01 16.68
N GLU A 81 -6.33 11.87 16.56
CA GLU A 81 -5.63 12.09 15.30
C GLU A 81 -6.03 11.04 14.24
N ALA A 82 -6.14 9.77 14.61
CA ALA A 82 -6.61 8.71 13.72
C ALA A 82 -8.03 8.97 13.20
N LYS A 83 -8.98 9.34 14.08
CA LYS A 83 -10.34 9.72 13.66
C LYS A 83 -10.35 10.91 12.71
N ARG A 84 -9.49 11.90 12.96
CA ARG A 84 -9.34 13.06 12.08
C ARG A 84 -8.81 12.66 10.70
N LEU A 85 -7.78 11.83 10.65
CA LEU A 85 -7.23 11.26 9.41
C LEU A 85 -8.32 10.56 8.59
N ILE A 86 -9.17 9.76 9.23
CA ILE A 86 -10.30 9.10 8.57
C ILE A 86 -11.30 10.12 8.03
N SER A 87 -11.75 11.07 8.86
CA SER A 87 -12.75 12.08 8.45
C SER A 87 -12.27 13.02 7.34
N GLU A 88 -10.95 13.25 7.26
CA GLU A 88 -10.33 14.09 6.23
C GLU A 88 -9.95 13.28 4.96
N ASN A 89 -10.39 12.02 4.83
CA ASN A 89 -10.02 11.09 3.74
C ASN A 89 -8.50 10.87 3.61
N GLY A 90 -7.77 11.05 4.71
CA GLY A 90 -6.33 10.85 4.81
C GLY A 90 -5.92 9.42 5.14
N ALA A 91 -6.85 8.55 5.53
CA ALA A 91 -6.58 7.15 5.83
C ALA A 91 -7.03 6.21 4.70
N LYS A 92 -6.28 5.12 4.48
CA LYS A 92 -6.64 4.06 3.54
C LYS A 92 -6.43 2.68 4.14
N ILE A 93 -7.22 1.72 3.68
CA ILE A 93 -7.09 0.28 3.93
C ILE A 93 -6.95 -0.43 2.58
N ASN A 94 -5.89 -1.21 2.39
CA ASN A 94 -5.59 -1.90 1.12
C ASN A 94 -5.71 -0.98 -0.11
N ASP A 95 -5.15 0.23 0.02
CA ASP A 95 -5.17 1.31 -0.99
C ASP A 95 -6.55 1.94 -1.30
N GLU A 96 -7.62 1.45 -0.67
CA GLU A 96 -8.97 2.02 -0.72
C GLU A 96 -9.20 3.06 0.39
N PRO A 97 -9.97 4.14 0.12
CA PRO A 97 -10.30 5.14 1.14
C PRO A 97 -11.01 4.52 2.35
N LEU A 98 -10.50 4.80 3.55
CA LEU A 98 -11.15 4.42 4.80
C LEU A 98 -12.07 5.56 5.24
N ALA A 99 -13.39 5.36 5.13
CA ALA A 99 -14.40 6.37 5.49
C ALA A 99 -14.98 6.20 6.90
N GLU A 100 -14.96 4.97 7.44
CA GLU A 100 -15.67 4.63 8.68
C GLU A 100 -14.70 4.41 9.85
N ALA A 101 -14.70 5.34 10.81
CA ALA A 101 -13.86 5.23 12.00
C ALA A 101 -14.36 4.20 13.04
N GLY A 102 -15.59 3.70 12.86
CA GLY A 102 -16.18 2.64 13.69
C GLY A 102 -15.87 1.22 13.21
N MET A 103 -15.13 1.07 12.10
CA MET A 103 -14.81 -0.23 11.53
C MET A 103 -14.03 -1.09 12.53
N MET A 104 -14.51 -2.32 12.72
CA MET A 104 -13.87 -3.36 13.52
C MET A 104 -13.24 -4.39 12.58
N ILE A 105 -12.01 -4.78 12.89
CA ILE A 105 -11.25 -5.79 12.16
C ILE A 105 -11.15 -7.02 13.05
N ASP A 106 -11.69 -8.13 12.60
CA ASP A 106 -11.60 -9.41 13.29
C ASP A 106 -10.37 -10.21 12.85
N ALA A 107 -10.16 -11.37 13.48
CA ALA A 107 -9.04 -12.23 13.14
C ALA A 107 -9.14 -12.82 11.73
N ALA A 108 -10.36 -12.99 11.19
CA ALA A 108 -10.56 -13.51 9.85
C ALA A 108 -10.13 -12.50 8.78
N ALA A 109 -10.40 -11.22 8.98
CA ALA A 109 -9.93 -10.14 8.12
C ALA A 109 -8.40 -10.01 8.10
N LEU A 110 -7.73 -10.40 9.19
CA LEU A 110 -6.26 -10.43 9.31
C LEU A 110 -5.62 -11.76 8.89
N ALA A 111 -6.40 -12.71 8.35
CA ALA A 111 -5.85 -13.95 7.78
C ALA A 111 -4.86 -13.66 6.63
N THR A 112 -5.06 -12.52 5.96
CA THR A 112 -4.07 -11.89 5.08
C THR A 112 -3.64 -10.55 5.67
N PRO A 113 -2.35 -10.16 5.56
CA PRO A 113 -1.90 -8.86 6.01
C PRO A 113 -2.70 -7.72 5.38
N ILE A 114 -3.09 -6.75 6.19
CA ILE A 114 -3.80 -5.55 5.76
C ILE A 114 -2.81 -4.39 5.67
N LYS A 115 -2.84 -3.63 4.58
CA LYS A 115 -2.06 -2.40 4.42
C LYS A 115 -2.87 -1.20 4.91
N LEU A 116 -2.35 -0.49 5.91
CA LEU A 116 -2.88 0.78 6.37
C LEU A 116 -2.02 1.93 5.84
N SER A 117 -2.65 3.03 5.45
CA SER A 117 -1.94 4.23 4.99
C SER A 117 -2.46 5.49 5.67
N ALA A 118 -1.57 6.42 6.00
CA ALA A 118 -1.88 7.76 6.49
C ALA A 118 -1.25 8.82 5.58
N GLY A 119 -2.03 9.33 4.63
CA GLY A 119 -1.58 10.20 3.55
C GLY A 119 -0.86 9.43 2.44
N LYS A 120 0.00 10.13 1.70
CA LYS A 120 0.67 9.58 0.50
C LYS A 120 1.96 8.80 0.76
N LYS A 121 2.53 8.90 1.97
CA LYS A 121 3.91 8.44 2.25
C LYS A 121 4.05 7.53 3.47
N ARG A 122 3.06 7.49 4.35
CA ARG A 122 3.15 6.72 5.60
C ARG A 122 2.27 5.49 5.45
N HIS A 123 2.87 4.33 5.54
CA HIS A 123 2.23 3.04 5.32
C HIS A 123 2.71 2.05 6.38
N ALA A 124 1.85 1.12 6.77
CA ALA A 124 2.18 0.02 7.67
C ALA A 124 1.39 -1.23 7.28
N LEU A 125 1.97 -2.41 7.50
CA LEU A 125 1.23 -3.67 7.44
C LEU A 125 0.73 -4.06 8.82
N VAL A 126 -0.44 -4.69 8.86
CA VAL A 126 -1.01 -5.28 10.07
C VAL A 126 -1.28 -6.75 9.78
N GLN A 127 -0.78 -7.63 10.63
CA GLN A 127 -0.96 -9.07 10.51
C GLN A 127 -1.10 -9.75 11.87
N ILE A 128 -1.64 -10.97 11.88
CA ILE A 128 -1.56 -11.87 13.05
C ILE A 128 -0.29 -12.72 12.93
N GLY A 129 0.39 -12.95 14.05
CA GLY A 129 1.59 -13.79 14.12
C GLY A 129 1.82 -14.40 15.51
#